data_AF-A0A3B0J0K2-F1
#
_entry.id   AF-A0A3B0J0K2-F1
#
_cell.length_a   1.000
_cell.length_b   1.000
_cell.length_c   1.000
_cell.angle_alpha   90.00
_cell.angle_beta   90.00
_cell.angle_gamma   90.00
#
_symmetry.space_group_name_H-M   'P 1'
#
loop_
_entity.id
_entity.type
_entity.pdbx_description
1 polymer ?
#
loop_
_entity_poly.entity_id
_entity_poly.type
_entity_poly.pdbx_seq_one_letter_code
_entity_poly.pdbx_strand_id
1 'polypeptide(L)'
;SPSAYEPVPGWVDSLNGPTGLIVGAGKGVIRSMLIDTRHLSEVIPVDYAINGLCVIPYQFTGLKERPAEVPVYNITCADHRKMQWGEVIDMSKDIGYRYPFEAGLWYPDGCITTNRLHHKINVILFHWLPAYFIDFMLLLLGQKRFMVRIQNRISVGLEVLQFFTMRAWFFKSDAYSSLWNIMNDVDKKNFNMDMDPVETVPMYIESCVVGGRQYLMKESPDSLPRARLQLKLMYILDRVCKTVIVGSLCYWTYGVVARLLGI
;
A
#
# COMPACT_ATOMS: atom_id res chain seq x y z
N SER A 1 -3.19 9.52 1.71
CA SER A 1 -2.77 8.62 2.81
C SER A 1 -3.77 8.76 3.95
N PRO A 2 -3.87 7.78 4.86
CA PRO A 2 -4.70 7.93 6.05
C PRO A 2 -4.16 9.03 6.97
N SER A 3 -5.02 9.60 7.81
CA SER A 3 -4.62 10.56 8.84
C SER A 3 -3.85 9.90 9.97
N ALA A 4 -2.95 10.64 10.61
CA ALA A 4 -2.29 10.22 11.84
C ALA A 4 -3.15 10.55 13.07
N TYR A 5 -3.75 11.74 13.11
CA TYR A 5 -4.54 12.23 14.25
C TYR A 5 -5.94 12.70 13.87
N GLU A 6 -6.07 13.61 12.89
CA GLU A 6 -7.34 14.29 12.61
C GLU A 6 -7.92 13.91 11.24
N PRO A 7 -9.26 13.78 11.10
CA PRO A 7 -10.29 13.96 12.13
C PRO A 7 -10.32 12.84 13.17
N VAL A 8 -9.80 11.66 12.83
CA VAL A 8 -9.50 10.53 13.70
C VAL A 8 -8.34 9.73 13.09
N PRO A 9 -7.52 8.99 13.86
CA PRO A 9 -6.44 8.18 13.30
C PRO A 9 -6.93 7.17 12.26
N GLY A 10 -6.20 7.04 11.15
CA GLY A 10 -6.49 6.05 10.11
C GLY A 10 -7.63 6.44 9.18
N TRP A 11 -8.23 7.62 9.33
CA TRP A 11 -9.28 8.10 8.45
C TRP A 11 -8.78 8.24 7.01
N VAL A 12 -9.55 7.70 6.06
CA VAL A 12 -9.25 7.74 4.63
C VAL A 12 -10.53 7.50 3.82
N ASP A 13 -10.68 8.21 2.70
CA ASP A 13 -11.90 8.21 1.88
C ASP A 13 -11.74 7.55 0.50
N SER A 14 -10.50 7.30 0.07
CA SER A 14 -10.20 6.80 -1.27
C SER A 14 -9.10 5.74 -1.30
N LEU A 15 -9.15 4.88 -2.32
CA LEU A 15 -8.15 3.84 -2.60
C LEU A 15 -6.93 4.38 -3.37
N ASN A 16 -6.67 5.68 -3.29
CA ASN A 16 -5.58 6.30 -4.03
C ASN A 16 -4.24 6.13 -3.29
N GLY A 17 -3.16 5.95 -4.05
CA GLY A 17 -1.80 5.90 -3.51
C GLY A 17 -1.53 4.67 -2.62
N PRO A 18 -0.74 4.83 -1.53
CA PRO A 18 -0.34 3.72 -0.66
C PRO A 18 -1.50 2.95 -0.04
N THR A 19 -2.62 3.60 0.29
CA THR A 19 -3.76 2.91 0.91
C THR A 19 -4.40 1.89 -0.03
N GLY A 20 -4.51 2.23 -1.32
CA GLY A 20 -4.99 1.31 -2.34
C GLY A 20 -4.10 0.07 -2.49
N LEU A 21 -2.79 0.24 -2.34
CA LEU A 21 -1.83 -0.87 -2.35
C LEU A 21 -2.04 -1.79 -1.15
N ILE A 22 -2.17 -1.24 0.05
CA ILE A 22 -2.40 -2.02 1.27
C ILE A 22 -3.68 -2.86 1.12
N VAL A 23 -4.78 -2.25 0.68
CA VAL A 23 -6.05 -2.97 0.47
C VAL A 23 -5.93 -4.00 -0.65
N GLY A 24 -5.36 -3.63 -1.80
CA GLY A 24 -5.23 -4.50 -2.97
C GLY A 24 -4.31 -5.70 -2.72
N ALA A 25 -3.17 -5.48 -2.06
CA ALA A 25 -2.24 -6.52 -1.66
C ALA A 25 -2.81 -7.38 -0.54
N GLY A 26 -3.43 -6.76 0.48
CA GLY A 26 -4.03 -7.45 1.63
C GLY A 26 -5.22 -8.34 1.25
N LYS A 27 -5.96 -7.99 0.19
CA LYS A 27 -7.01 -8.86 -0.39
C LYS A 27 -6.46 -9.87 -1.41
N GLY A 28 -5.16 -9.89 -1.64
CA GLY A 28 -4.52 -10.77 -2.61
C GLY A 28 -4.92 -10.52 -4.07
N VAL A 29 -5.42 -9.33 -4.39
CA VAL A 29 -5.71 -8.92 -5.78
C VAL A 29 -4.42 -8.44 -6.46
N ILE A 30 -3.56 -7.75 -5.72
CA ILE A 30 -2.21 -7.40 -6.14
C ILE A 30 -1.27 -8.57 -5.76
N ARG A 31 -0.53 -9.08 -6.75
CA ARG A 31 0.30 -10.29 -6.68
C ARG A 31 1.75 -10.01 -7.08
N SER A 32 2.00 -8.86 -7.71
CA SER A 32 3.30 -8.47 -8.22
C SER A 32 3.39 -6.96 -8.23
N MET A 33 4.49 -6.41 -7.73
CA MET A 33 4.79 -4.97 -7.78
C MET A 33 6.26 -4.72 -8.05
N LEU A 34 6.53 -3.63 -8.77
CA LEU A 34 7.88 -3.12 -9.00
C LEU A 34 8.23 -2.11 -7.91
N ILE A 35 9.12 -2.50 -6.99
CA ILE A 35 9.63 -1.66 -5.91
C ILE A 35 11.11 -2.00 -5.72
N ASP A 36 11.96 -0.97 -5.67
CA ASP A 36 13.33 -1.13 -5.19
C ASP A 36 13.33 -1.00 -3.66
N THR A 37 13.51 -2.14 -2.98
CA THR A 37 13.40 -2.24 -1.53
C THR A 37 14.46 -1.44 -0.78
N ARG A 38 15.53 -1.01 -1.46
CA ARG A 38 16.65 -0.26 -0.88
C ARG A 38 16.39 1.23 -0.81
N HIS A 39 15.40 1.74 -1.56
CA HIS A 39 15.06 3.15 -1.54
C HIS A 39 14.24 3.50 -0.31
N LEU A 40 14.40 4.74 0.15
CA LEU A 40 13.66 5.27 1.29
C LEU A 40 12.21 5.55 0.89
N SER A 41 11.28 5.22 1.80
CA SER A 41 9.86 5.46 1.64
C SER A 41 9.52 6.91 1.97
N GLU A 42 8.79 7.55 1.06
CA GLU A 42 8.26 8.91 1.23
C GLU A 42 6.75 8.82 1.43
N VAL A 43 6.32 8.81 2.70
CA VAL A 43 4.91 8.78 3.07
C VAL A 43 4.67 9.79 4.18
N ILE A 44 3.66 10.63 3.98
CA ILE A 44 3.16 11.54 5.00
C ILE A 44 1.67 11.29 5.26
N PRO A 45 1.21 11.45 6.51
CA PRO A 45 -0.20 11.55 6.84
C PRO A 45 -0.87 12.72 6.14
N VAL A 46 -2.15 12.56 5.79
CA VAL A 46 -2.89 13.60 5.05
C VAL A 46 -3.14 14.86 5.88
N ASP A 47 -3.37 14.68 7.18
CA ASP A 47 -3.57 15.77 8.14
C ASP A 47 -2.32 16.64 8.28
N TYR A 48 -1.12 16.05 8.27
CA TYR A 48 0.12 16.84 8.33
C TYR A 48 0.28 17.72 7.08
N ALA A 49 -0.07 17.15 5.92
CA ALA A 49 -0.03 17.88 4.66
C ALA A 49 -1.04 19.03 4.63
N ILE A 50 -2.27 18.79 5.06
CA ILE A 50 -3.32 19.81 5.14
C ILE A 50 -2.93 20.90 6.15
N ASN A 51 -2.44 20.52 7.33
CA ASN A 51 -1.99 21.47 8.34
C ASN A 51 -0.85 22.36 7.82
N GLY A 52 0.11 21.77 7.10
CA GLY A 52 1.13 22.54 6.39
C GLY A 52 0.56 23.52 5.37
N LEU A 53 -0.42 23.10 4.57
CA LEU A 53 -1.11 23.97 3.61
C LEU A 53 -1.88 25.12 4.26
N CYS A 54 -2.31 24.98 5.52
CA CYS A 54 -2.91 26.07 6.30
C CYS A 54 -1.85 27.00 6.92
N VAL A 55 -0.81 26.42 7.52
CA VAL A 55 0.21 27.18 8.28
C VAL A 55 1.10 28.00 7.37
N ILE A 56 1.55 27.46 6.23
CA ILE A 56 2.44 28.15 5.28
C ILE A 56 1.90 29.54 4.86
N PRO A 57 0.66 29.67 4.32
CA PRO A 57 0.13 30.97 3.92
C PRO A 57 -0.11 31.89 5.11
N TYR A 58 -0.58 31.35 6.25
CA TYR A 58 -0.77 32.15 7.47
C TYR A 58 0.54 32.81 7.91
N GLN A 59 1.61 32.02 8.03
CA GLN A 59 2.95 32.52 8.39
C GLN A 59 3.47 33.51 7.36
N PHE A 60 3.30 33.22 6.06
CA PHE A 60 3.69 34.13 4.99
C PHE A 60 2.95 35.48 5.08
N THR A 61 1.65 35.50 5.42
CA THR A 61 0.89 36.75 5.56
C THR A 61 1.33 37.60 6.76
N GLY A 62 1.81 36.97 7.83
CA GLY A 62 2.28 37.64 9.04
C GLY A 62 3.67 38.28 8.95
N LEU A 63 4.41 38.05 7.84
CA LEU A 63 5.73 38.64 7.64
C LEU A 63 5.64 40.16 7.51
N LYS A 64 6.39 40.88 8.36
CA LYS A 64 6.52 42.35 8.29
C LYS A 64 7.19 42.82 7.01
N GLU A 65 8.19 42.06 6.55
CA GLU A 65 8.94 42.30 5.32
C GLU A 65 8.78 41.11 4.39
N ARG A 66 8.52 41.39 3.11
CA ARG A 66 8.39 40.34 2.09
C ARG A 66 9.79 39.89 1.67
N PRO A 67 10.06 38.57 1.63
CA PRO A 67 11.33 38.08 1.12
C PRO A 67 11.46 38.44 -0.37
N ALA A 68 12.69 38.69 -0.81
CA ALA A 68 12.97 39.01 -2.21
C ALA A 68 12.60 37.86 -3.17
N GLU A 69 12.66 36.63 -2.68
CA GLU A 69 12.27 35.42 -3.41
C GLU A 69 11.07 34.73 -2.72
N VAL A 70 10.22 34.10 -3.53
CA VAL A 70 9.08 33.34 -3.01
C VAL A 70 9.59 32.08 -2.30
N PRO A 71 9.35 31.91 -0.99
CA PRO A 71 9.83 30.75 -0.26
C PRO A 71 9.12 29.48 -0.73
N VAL A 72 9.89 28.39 -0.87
CA VAL A 72 9.38 27.07 -1.25
C VAL A 72 9.44 26.13 -0.06
N TYR A 73 8.32 25.49 0.26
CA TYR A 73 8.18 24.54 1.35
C TYR A 73 7.87 23.15 0.79
N ASN A 74 8.79 22.21 0.96
CA ASN A 74 8.51 20.80 0.66
C ASN A 74 7.89 20.13 1.90
N ILE A 75 6.65 19.70 1.77
CA ILE A 75 5.96 18.90 2.78
C ILE A 75 6.27 17.43 2.50
N THR A 76 7.15 16.83 3.30
CA THR A 76 7.68 15.48 3.13
C THR A 76 7.91 14.85 4.52
N CYS A 77 8.19 13.55 4.54
CA CYS A 77 8.54 12.83 5.75
C CYS A 77 9.87 13.36 6.29
N ALA A 78 9.99 13.46 7.62
CA ALA A 78 11.25 13.86 8.25
C ALA A 78 12.35 12.83 7.93
N ASP A 79 13.56 13.29 7.59
CA ASP A 79 14.64 12.40 7.14
C ASP A 79 14.96 11.26 8.13
N HIS A 80 14.90 11.54 9.43
CA HIS A 80 15.15 10.55 10.48
C HIS A 80 14.02 9.51 10.66
N ARG A 81 12.83 9.75 10.07
CA ARG A 81 11.69 8.81 10.08
C ARG A 81 11.61 7.97 8.80
N LYS A 82 12.38 8.31 7.77
CA LYS A 82 12.38 7.57 6.49
C LYS A 82 12.95 6.16 6.71
N MET A 83 12.23 5.17 6.19
CA MET A 83 12.62 3.76 6.27
C MET A 83 12.82 3.19 4.87
N GLN A 84 13.59 2.10 4.76
CA GLN A 84 13.70 1.42 3.46
C GLN A 84 12.36 0.76 3.12
N TRP A 85 11.98 0.78 1.83
CA TRP A 85 10.75 0.13 1.38
C TRP A 85 10.66 -1.34 1.81
N GLY A 86 11.78 -2.07 1.83
CA GLY A 86 11.83 -3.45 2.33
C GLY A 86 11.29 -3.59 3.76
N GLU A 87 11.76 -2.75 4.67
CA GLU A 87 11.34 -2.77 6.08
C GLU A 87 9.86 -2.38 6.22
N VAL A 88 9.42 -1.37 5.47
CA VAL A 88 8.01 -0.93 5.44
C VAL A 88 7.10 -2.06 4.94
N ILE A 89 7.52 -2.78 3.89
CA ILE A 89 6.76 -3.90 3.32
C ILE A 89 6.64 -5.04 4.34
N ASP A 90 7.73 -5.43 4.98
CA ASP A 90 7.74 -6.54 5.93
C ASP A 90 6.89 -6.22 7.16
N MET A 91 6.99 -5.00 7.68
CA MET A 91 6.14 -4.50 8.76
C MET A 91 4.66 -4.45 8.34
N SER A 92 4.37 -3.95 7.13
CA SER A 92 3.01 -3.91 6.60
C SER A 92 2.40 -5.30 6.41
N LYS A 93 3.21 -6.30 6.03
CA LYS A 93 2.78 -7.70 5.92
C LYS A 93 2.42 -8.29 7.29
N ASP A 94 3.28 -8.12 8.29
CA ASP A 94 3.01 -8.59 9.65
C ASP A 94 1.71 -8.00 10.21
N ILE A 95 1.57 -6.67 10.13
CA ILE A 95 0.37 -5.95 10.55
C ILE A 95 -0.85 -6.44 9.75
N GLY A 96 -0.70 -6.61 8.42
CA GLY A 96 -1.76 -7.12 7.55
C GLY A 96 -2.22 -8.54 7.92
N TYR A 97 -1.33 -9.41 8.41
CA TYR A 97 -1.71 -10.73 8.91
C TYR A 97 -2.37 -10.68 10.30
N ARG A 98 -2.01 -9.70 11.14
CA ARG A 98 -2.68 -9.45 12.43
C ARG A 98 -4.08 -8.84 12.23
N TYR A 99 -4.26 -7.99 11.23
CA TYR A 99 -5.50 -7.28 10.90
C TYR A 99 -5.98 -7.54 9.45
N PRO A 100 -6.24 -8.79 9.04
CA PRO A 100 -6.50 -9.13 7.65
C PRO A 100 -7.90 -8.71 7.19
N PHE A 101 -8.05 -8.17 5.99
CA PHE A 101 -9.36 -7.84 5.42
C PHE A 101 -10.28 -9.06 5.33
N GLU A 102 -11.60 -8.86 5.49
CA GLU A 102 -12.59 -9.89 5.17
C GLU A 102 -12.57 -10.20 3.67
N ALA A 103 -12.83 -11.46 3.29
CA ALA A 103 -13.07 -11.89 1.91
C ALA A 103 -12.08 -11.30 0.87
N GLY A 104 -10.86 -11.84 0.85
CA GLY A 104 -9.89 -11.63 -0.22
C GLY A 104 -10.16 -12.47 -1.48
N LEU A 105 -9.53 -12.10 -2.59
CA LEU A 105 -9.46 -12.91 -3.80
C LEU A 105 -8.56 -14.14 -3.61
N TRP A 106 -7.42 -13.93 -2.94
CA TRP A 106 -6.40 -14.95 -2.70
C TRP A 106 -5.61 -14.65 -1.44
N TYR A 107 -4.83 -15.62 -0.95
CA TYR A 107 -3.96 -15.43 0.21
C TYR A 107 -2.92 -14.32 -0.06
N PRO A 108 -2.78 -13.28 0.78
CA PRO A 108 -1.92 -12.12 0.52
C PRO A 108 -0.42 -12.46 0.68
N ASP A 109 0.16 -12.91 -0.42
CA ASP A 109 1.56 -13.37 -0.56
C ASP A 109 2.07 -12.94 -1.94
N GLY A 110 1.99 -11.64 -2.19
CA GLY A 110 2.44 -11.02 -3.44
C GLY A 110 3.96 -10.88 -3.50
N CYS A 111 4.49 -10.87 -4.73
CA CYS A 111 5.92 -10.70 -5.00
C CYS A 111 6.27 -9.22 -5.18
N ILE A 112 7.36 -8.81 -4.52
CA ILE A 112 8.03 -7.54 -4.78
C ILE A 112 9.31 -7.82 -5.56
N THR A 113 9.55 -7.07 -6.63
CA THR A 113 10.71 -7.29 -7.50
C THR A 113 11.16 -5.99 -8.15
N THR A 114 12.41 -5.91 -8.58
CA THR A 114 12.90 -4.85 -9.49
C THR A 114 12.97 -5.33 -10.94
N ASN A 115 12.81 -6.63 -11.18
CA ASN A 115 12.89 -7.22 -12.51
C ASN A 115 11.56 -7.04 -13.26
N ARG A 116 11.58 -6.20 -14.29
CA ARG A 116 10.41 -5.88 -15.12
C ARG A 116 9.84 -7.07 -15.89
N LEU A 117 10.68 -8.01 -16.33
CA LEU A 117 10.22 -9.20 -17.05
C LEU A 117 9.49 -10.15 -16.10
N HIS A 118 10.08 -10.43 -14.94
CA HIS A 118 9.44 -11.23 -13.89
C HIS A 118 8.11 -10.59 -13.46
N HIS A 119 8.09 -9.26 -13.24
CA HIS A 119 6.86 -8.55 -12.93
C HIS A 119 5.78 -8.73 -14.02
N LYS A 120 6.12 -8.53 -15.30
CA LYS A 120 5.19 -8.69 -16.43
C LYS A 120 4.60 -10.10 -16.51
N ILE A 121 5.44 -11.13 -16.36
CA ILE A 121 5.00 -12.53 -16.35
C ILE A 121 3.99 -12.75 -15.22
N ASN A 122 4.30 -12.29 -14.00
CA ASN A 122 3.41 -12.44 -12.85
C ASN A 122 2.10 -11.66 -13.02
N VAL A 123 2.13 -10.48 -13.64
CA VAL A 123 0.91 -9.70 -13.93
C VAL A 123 0.03 -10.45 -14.92
N ILE A 124 0.59 -11.02 -15.98
CA ILE A 124 -0.19 -11.83 -16.94
C ILE A 124 -0.83 -13.05 -16.24
N LEU A 125 -0.02 -13.82 -15.51
CA LEU A 125 -0.45 -15.09 -14.91
C LEU A 125 -1.35 -14.94 -13.68
N PHE A 126 -1.11 -13.93 -12.85
CA PHE A 126 -1.75 -13.82 -11.53
C PHE A 126 -2.65 -12.58 -11.38
N HIS A 127 -2.67 -11.67 -12.36
CA HIS A 127 -3.65 -10.58 -12.41
C HIS A 127 -4.67 -10.79 -13.53
N TRP A 128 -4.22 -10.82 -14.78
CA TRP A 128 -5.11 -10.80 -15.94
C TRP A 128 -5.77 -12.15 -16.20
N LEU A 129 -4.99 -13.24 -16.23
CA LEU A 129 -5.54 -14.57 -16.49
C LEU A 129 -6.65 -14.95 -15.49
N PRO A 130 -6.49 -14.77 -14.15
CA PRO A 130 -7.56 -15.02 -13.20
C PRO A 130 -8.75 -14.07 -13.39
N ALA A 131 -8.50 -12.80 -13.74
CA ALA A 131 -9.58 -11.84 -13.93
C ALA A 131 -10.48 -12.17 -15.12
N TYR A 132 -9.89 -12.54 -16.27
CA TYR A 132 -10.65 -13.00 -17.43
C TYR A 132 -11.36 -14.31 -17.13
N PHE A 133 -10.72 -15.24 -16.42
CA PHE A 133 -11.35 -16.50 -16.03
C PHE A 133 -12.58 -16.27 -15.13
N ILE A 134 -12.46 -15.42 -14.11
CA ILE A 134 -13.56 -15.08 -13.20
C ILE A 134 -14.70 -14.39 -13.97
N ASP A 135 -14.41 -13.38 -14.80
CA ASP A 135 -15.46 -12.71 -15.57
C ASP A 135 -16.11 -13.64 -16.61
N PHE A 136 -15.37 -14.60 -17.16
CA PHE A 136 -15.93 -15.62 -18.03
C PHE A 136 -16.88 -16.56 -17.27
N MET A 137 -16.51 -17.01 -16.08
CA MET A 137 -17.41 -17.80 -15.21
C MET A 137 -18.66 -17.01 -14.83
N LEU A 138 -18.51 -15.74 -14.46
CA LEU A 138 -19.65 -14.86 -14.16
C LEU A 138 -20.56 -14.68 -15.37
N LEU A 139 -20.00 -14.58 -16.59
CA LEU A 139 -20.77 -14.52 -17.82
C LEU A 139 -21.63 -15.78 -18.02
N LEU A 140 -21.05 -16.97 -17.85
CA LEU A 140 -21.77 -18.24 -17.98
C LEU A 140 -22.89 -18.38 -16.93
N LEU A 141 -22.69 -17.83 -15.73
CA LEU A 141 -23.65 -17.82 -14.64
C LEU A 141 -24.68 -16.67 -14.72
N GLY A 142 -24.67 -15.87 -15.78
CA GLY A 142 -25.54 -14.70 -15.94
C GLY A 142 -25.29 -13.58 -14.91
N GLN A 143 -24.13 -13.60 -14.25
CA GLN A 143 -23.74 -12.64 -13.23
C GLN A 143 -23.01 -11.43 -13.82
N LYS A 144 -23.00 -10.33 -13.07
CA LYS A 144 -22.30 -9.10 -13.47
C LYS A 144 -20.78 -9.28 -13.41
N ARG A 145 -20.14 -9.17 -14.57
CA ARG A 145 -18.68 -9.11 -14.73
C ARG A 145 -18.09 -7.85 -14.10
N PHE A 146 -16.98 -7.98 -13.38
CA PHE A 146 -16.34 -6.85 -12.73
C PHE A 146 -14.83 -6.96 -12.59
N MET A 147 -14.26 -8.16 -12.71
CA MET A 147 -12.89 -8.43 -12.31
C MET A 147 -11.86 -7.81 -13.24
N VAL A 148 -12.09 -7.84 -14.56
CA VAL A 148 -11.23 -7.16 -15.54
C VAL A 148 -11.22 -5.65 -15.31
N ARG A 149 -12.36 -5.05 -14.94
CA ARG A 149 -12.44 -3.62 -14.61
C ARG A 149 -11.65 -3.27 -13.35
N ILE A 150 -11.65 -4.15 -12.33
CA ILE A 150 -10.82 -3.98 -11.14
C ILE A 150 -9.34 -4.06 -11.50
N GLN A 151 -8.92 -5.05 -12.29
CA GLN A 151 -7.52 -5.17 -12.71
C GLN A 151 -7.04 -3.98 -13.55
N ASN A 152 -7.89 -3.41 -14.41
CA ASN A 152 -7.57 -2.18 -15.14
C ASN A 152 -7.23 -1.02 -14.18
N ARG A 153 -8.05 -0.80 -13.14
CA ARG A 153 -7.80 0.24 -12.14
C ARG A 153 -6.49 0.00 -11.38
N ILE A 154 -6.24 -1.26 -11.01
CA ILE A 154 -4.99 -1.67 -10.34
C ILE A 154 -3.80 -1.42 -11.25
N SER A 155 -3.87 -1.80 -12.53
CA SER A 155 -2.78 -1.61 -13.49
C SER A 155 -2.40 -0.14 -13.63
N VAL A 156 -3.38 0.75 -13.77
CA VAL A 156 -3.16 2.21 -13.84
C VAL A 156 -2.53 2.72 -12.55
N GLY A 157 -3.05 2.31 -11.38
CA GLY A 157 -2.50 2.72 -10.09
C GLY A 157 -1.05 2.25 -9.89
N LEU A 158 -0.75 1.00 -10.25
CA LEU A 158 0.60 0.46 -10.18
C LEU A 158 1.56 1.19 -11.12
N GLU A 159 1.15 1.51 -12.34
CA GLU A 159 1.99 2.23 -13.30
C GLU A 159 2.42 3.62 -12.77
N VAL A 160 1.48 4.35 -12.17
CA VAL A 160 1.77 5.65 -11.52
C VAL A 160 2.73 5.47 -10.35
N LEU A 161 2.49 4.48 -9.49
CA LEU A 161 3.28 4.26 -8.27
C LEU A 161 4.70 3.79 -8.56
N GLN A 162 4.89 3.03 -9.64
CA GLN A 162 6.20 2.56 -10.08
C GLN A 162 7.20 3.70 -10.33
N PHE A 163 6.71 4.88 -10.70
CA PHE A 163 7.59 6.04 -10.86
C PHE A 163 8.30 6.42 -9.56
N PHE A 164 7.59 6.28 -8.44
CA PHE A 164 8.04 6.65 -7.10
C PHE A 164 8.78 5.52 -6.40
N THR A 165 8.34 4.27 -6.57
CA THR A 165 8.91 3.10 -5.85
C THR A 165 10.18 2.54 -6.48
N MET A 166 10.48 2.89 -7.74
CA MET A 166 11.68 2.43 -8.47
C MET A 166 12.76 3.51 -8.58
N ARG A 167 12.61 4.63 -7.88
CA ARG A 167 13.59 5.73 -7.87
C ARG A 167 13.85 6.18 -6.43
N ALA A 168 15.07 6.63 -6.18
CA ALA A 168 15.41 7.32 -4.95
C ALA A 168 14.94 8.77 -5.05
N TRP A 169 14.34 9.27 -3.97
CA TRP A 169 13.92 10.65 -3.83
C TRP A 169 14.62 11.26 -2.63
N PHE A 170 15.00 12.52 -2.78
CA PHE A 170 15.60 13.29 -1.69
C PHE A 170 15.00 14.68 -1.70
N PHE A 171 14.16 14.95 -0.69
CA PHE A 171 13.48 16.22 -0.52
C PHE A 171 14.02 16.91 0.72
N LYS A 172 14.51 18.15 0.58
CA LYS A 172 14.87 19.00 1.72
C LYS A 172 13.62 19.64 2.29
N SER A 173 13.43 19.55 3.61
CA SER A 173 12.24 20.06 4.32
C SER A 173 12.54 21.04 5.44
N ASP A 174 13.75 21.63 5.47
CA ASP A 174 14.19 22.54 6.53
C ASP A 174 13.21 23.71 6.73
N ALA A 175 12.74 24.31 5.63
CA ALA A 175 11.77 25.40 5.66
C ALA A 175 10.45 24.95 6.30
N TYR A 176 9.93 23.77 5.95
CA TYR A 176 8.68 23.24 6.52
C TYR A 176 8.86 22.87 8.01
N SER A 177 9.99 22.26 8.36
CA SER A 177 10.33 21.95 9.76
C SER A 177 10.42 23.21 10.63
N SER A 178 10.98 24.30 10.10
CA SER A 178 11.14 25.55 10.83
C SER A 178 9.81 26.17 11.27
N LEU A 179 8.72 25.92 10.54
CA LEU A 179 7.39 26.44 10.86
C LEU A 179 6.89 25.90 12.21
N TRP A 180 7.22 24.66 12.55
CA TRP A 180 6.86 24.07 13.84
C TRP A 180 7.43 24.88 15.01
N ASN A 181 8.68 25.35 14.88
CA ASN A 181 9.37 26.05 15.96
C ASN A 181 8.87 27.48 16.21
N ILE A 182 8.23 28.10 15.22
CA ILE A 182 7.71 29.47 15.32
C ILE A 182 6.23 29.52 15.75
N MET A 183 5.53 28.38 15.71
CA MET A 183 4.15 28.28 16.17
C MET A 183 4.06 28.28 17.69
N ASN A 184 3.02 28.93 18.22
CA ASN A 184 2.67 28.84 19.64
C ASN A 184 2.00 27.48 19.95
N ASP A 185 1.85 27.15 21.23
CA ASP A 185 1.33 25.85 21.66
C ASP A 185 -0.13 25.58 21.24
N VAL A 186 -0.94 26.64 21.11
CA VAL A 186 -2.34 26.52 20.66
C VAL A 186 -2.38 26.12 19.19
N ASP A 187 -1.59 26.79 18.35
CA ASP A 187 -1.51 26.49 16.93
C ASP A 187 -0.86 25.13 16.67
N LYS A 188 0.18 24.76 17.43
CA LYS A 188 0.78 23.41 17.34
C LYS A 188 -0.22 22.30 17.61
N LYS A 189 -1.14 22.53 18.56
CA LYS A 189 -2.20 21.58 18.89
C LYS A 189 -3.26 21.49 17.79
N ASN A 190 -3.67 22.63 17.22
CA ASN A 190 -4.74 22.69 16.22
C ASN A 190 -4.28 22.38 14.79
N PHE A 191 -3.01 22.61 14.47
CA PHE A 191 -2.40 22.37 13.17
C PHE A 191 -1.15 21.52 13.35
N ASN A 192 -1.34 20.32 13.90
CA ASN A 192 -0.21 19.42 14.16
C ASN A 192 0.51 19.07 12.87
N MET A 193 1.79 19.42 12.82
CA MET A 193 2.72 19.14 11.73
C MET A 193 4.09 18.75 12.28
N ASP A 194 4.08 18.12 13.46
CA ASP A 194 5.28 17.67 14.16
C ASP A 194 6.04 16.65 13.31
N MET A 195 7.32 16.92 13.09
CA MET A 195 8.22 16.02 12.37
C MET A 195 8.78 14.91 13.26
N ASP A 196 8.66 15.05 14.58
CA ASP A 196 9.07 14.06 15.59
C ASP A 196 7.90 13.74 16.55
N PRO A 197 6.78 13.21 16.01
CA PRO A 197 5.60 12.92 16.81
C PRO A 197 5.81 11.66 17.67
N VAL A 198 5.01 11.54 18.73
CA VAL A 198 4.95 10.33 19.58
C VAL A 198 4.54 9.08 18.78
N GLU A 199 3.81 9.27 17.67
CA GLU A 199 3.41 8.18 16.79
C GLU A 199 4.61 7.59 16.03
N THR A 200 4.88 6.32 16.28
CA THR A 200 5.90 5.56 15.57
C THR A 200 5.40 5.07 14.20
N VAL A 201 6.31 4.80 13.27
CA VAL A 201 5.96 4.25 11.93
C VAL A 201 5.11 2.97 12.01
N PRO A 202 5.40 1.99 12.89
CA PRO A 202 4.53 0.83 13.07
C PRO A 202 3.10 1.17 13.51
N MET A 203 2.95 2.14 14.43
CA MET A 203 1.63 2.59 14.89
C MET A 203 0.85 3.24 13.75
N TYR A 204 1.51 4.05 12.92
CA TYR A 204 0.90 4.66 11.75
C TYR A 204 0.44 3.62 10.73
N ILE A 205 1.29 2.64 10.41
CA ILE A 205 0.93 1.56 9.47
C ILE A 205 -0.23 0.73 10.00
N GLU A 206 -0.25 0.41 11.30
CA GLU A 206 -1.37 -0.29 11.93
C GLU A 206 -2.68 0.52 11.81
N SER A 207 -2.62 1.82 12.11
CA SER A 207 -3.73 2.76 11.91
C SER A 207 -4.19 2.79 10.44
N CYS A 208 -3.26 2.76 9.48
CA CYS A 208 -3.58 2.70 8.06
C CYS A 208 -4.29 1.41 7.65
N VAL A 209 -3.87 0.26 8.18
CA VAL A 209 -4.52 -1.04 7.89
C VAL A 209 -5.91 -1.07 8.50
N VAL A 210 -6.04 -0.75 9.80
CA VAL A 210 -7.33 -0.73 10.51
C VAL A 210 -8.28 0.29 9.87
N GLY A 211 -7.79 1.48 9.56
CA GLY A 211 -8.53 2.51 8.84
C GLY A 211 -8.98 2.07 7.45
N GLY A 212 -8.12 1.37 6.70
CA GLY A 212 -8.48 0.77 5.41
C GLY A 212 -9.65 -0.22 5.54
N ARG A 213 -9.69 -1.00 6.62
CA ARG A 213 -10.81 -1.92 6.90
C ARG A 213 -12.10 -1.16 7.16
N GLN A 214 -12.05 -0.22 8.09
CA GLN A 214 -13.23 0.49 8.56
C GLN A 214 -13.78 1.47 7.52
N TYR A 215 -12.92 2.31 6.95
CA TYR A 215 -13.35 3.43 6.12
C TYR A 215 -13.46 3.08 4.64
N LEU A 216 -12.60 2.21 4.09
CA LEU A 216 -12.64 1.82 2.68
C LEU A 216 -13.43 0.54 2.45
N MET A 217 -13.18 -0.49 3.26
CA MET A 217 -13.86 -1.78 3.11
C MET A 217 -15.18 -1.88 3.87
N LYS A 218 -15.48 -0.91 4.74
CA LYS A 218 -16.70 -0.87 5.56
C LYS A 218 -16.86 -2.12 6.43
N GLU A 219 -15.75 -2.68 6.88
CA GLU A 219 -15.72 -3.84 7.76
C GLU A 219 -15.86 -3.40 9.22
N SER A 220 -16.74 -4.06 9.98
CA SER A 220 -16.87 -3.82 11.42
C SER A 220 -15.61 -4.29 12.16
N PRO A 221 -15.14 -3.62 13.22
CA PRO A 221 -14.08 -4.13 14.10
C PRO A 221 -14.35 -5.56 14.60
N ASP A 222 -15.61 -5.89 14.85
CA ASP A 222 -16.03 -7.22 15.34
C ASP A 222 -15.86 -8.34 14.30
N SER A 223 -15.62 -7.99 13.02
CA SER A 223 -15.37 -8.97 11.95
C SER A 223 -13.96 -9.57 12.00
N LEU A 224 -13.04 -8.98 12.78
CA LEU A 224 -11.63 -9.36 12.81
C LEU A 224 -11.39 -10.86 13.11
N PRO A 225 -12.07 -11.53 14.06
CA PRO A 225 -11.92 -12.97 14.29
C PRO A 225 -12.29 -13.80 13.06
N ARG A 226 -13.39 -13.43 12.37
CA ARG A 226 -13.82 -14.11 11.13
C ARG A 226 -12.81 -13.90 10.01
N ALA A 227 -12.31 -12.68 9.85
CA ALA A 227 -11.31 -12.38 8.83
C ALA A 227 -10.00 -13.16 9.05
N ARG A 228 -9.57 -13.34 10.30
CA ARG A 228 -8.42 -14.19 10.65
C ARG A 228 -8.65 -15.65 10.31
N LEU A 229 -9.86 -16.17 10.52
CA LEU A 229 -10.22 -17.53 10.10
C LEU A 229 -10.17 -17.66 8.56
N GLN A 230 -10.76 -16.72 7.84
CA GLN A 230 -10.72 -16.69 6.37
C GLN A 230 -9.28 -16.65 5.84
N LEU A 231 -8.40 -15.84 6.45
CA LEU A 231 -6.98 -15.80 6.10
C LEU A 231 -6.31 -17.17 6.28
N LYS A 232 -6.57 -17.86 7.39
CA LYS A 232 -6.03 -19.22 7.64
C LYS A 232 -6.53 -20.22 6.60
N LEU A 233 -7.82 -20.18 6.23
CA LEU A 233 -8.38 -21.04 5.18
C LEU A 233 -7.75 -20.73 3.82
N MET A 234 -7.57 -19.45 3.49
CA MET A 234 -6.89 -19.02 2.26
C MET A 234 -5.43 -19.45 2.23
N TYR A 235 -4.73 -19.42 3.37
CA TYR A 235 -3.37 -19.93 3.47
C TYR A 235 -3.31 -21.42 3.12
N ILE A 236 -4.19 -22.23 3.71
CA ILE A 236 -4.27 -23.67 3.41
C ILE A 236 -4.56 -23.89 1.94
N LEU A 237 -5.55 -23.18 1.39
CA LEU A 237 -5.90 -23.25 -0.03
C LEU A 237 -4.70 -22.91 -0.93
N ASP A 238 -4.00 -21.81 -0.63
CA ASP A 238 -2.83 -21.37 -1.39
C ASP A 238 -1.70 -22.41 -1.36
N ARG A 239 -1.40 -22.97 -0.18
CA ARG A 239 -0.39 -24.02 -0.04
C ARG A 239 -0.76 -25.29 -0.81
N VAL A 240 -2.02 -25.73 -0.71
CA VAL A 240 -2.51 -26.91 -1.44
C VAL A 240 -2.45 -26.66 -2.94
N CYS A 241 -2.98 -25.54 -3.43
CA CYS A 241 -2.96 -25.20 -4.86
C CYS A 241 -1.53 -25.13 -5.42
N LYS A 242 -0.61 -24.45 -4.72
CA LYS A 242 0.81 -24.39 -5.14
C LYS A 242 1.45 -25.77 -5.17
N THR A 243 1.20 -26.59 -4.14
CA THR A 243 1.74 -27.96 -4.06
C THR A 243 1.21 -28.83 -5.20
N VAL A 244 -0.09 -28.78 -5.49
CA VAL A 244 -0.71 -29.53 -6.58
C VAL A 244 -0.19 -29.08 -7.95
N ILE A 245 -0.10 -27.77 -8.19
CA ILE A 245 0.40 -27.22 -9.46
C ILE A 245 1.85 -27.63 -9.68
N VAL A 246 2.72 -27.38 -8.70
CA VAL A 246 4.15 -27.71 -8.81
C VAL A 246 4.34 -29.22 -8.92
N GLY A 247 3.65 -30.02 -8.09
CA GLY A 247 3.70 -31.48 -8.15
C GLY A 247 3.25 -32.03 -9.50
N SER A 248 2.16 -31.50 -10.08
CA SER A 248 1.67 -31.89 -11.39
C SER A 248 2.64 -31.53 -12.51
N LEU A 249 3.26 -30.35 -12.44
CA LEU A 249 4.29 -29.93 -13.39
C LEU A 249 5.55 -30.81 -13.29
N CYS A 250 6.00 -31.15 -12.08
CA CYS A 250 7.11 -32.07 -11.85
C CYS A 250 6.80 -33.48 -12.39
N TYR A 251 5.59 -34.00 -12.15
CA TYR A 251 5.18 -35.29 -12.70
C TYR A 251 5.12 -35.29 -14.23
N TRP A 252 4.54 -34.24 -14.83
CA TRP A 252 4.47 -34.11 -16.28
C TRP A 252 5.85 -34.00 -16.92
N THR A 253 6.73 -33.16 -16.37
CA THR A 253 8.11 -33.01 -16.85
C THR A 253 8.90 -34.30 -16.72
N TYR A 254 8.79 -35.01 -15.60
CA TYR A 254 9.37 -36.35 -15.43
C TYR A 254 8.90 -37.29 -16.54
N GLY A 255 7.60 -37.38 -16.82
CA GLY A 255 7.07 -38.24 -17.87
C GLY A 255 7.55 -37.86 -19.28
N VAL A 256 7.77 -36.57 -19.56
CA VAL A 256 8.38 -36.12 -20.83
C VAL A 256 9.84 -36.53 -20.90
N VAL A 257 10.61 -36.33 -19.84
CA VAL A 257 12.05 -36.67 -19.78
C VAL A 257 12.26 -38.18 -19.84
N ALA A 258 11.50 -38.97 -19.09
CA ALA A 258 11.57 -40.43 -19.10
C ALA A 258 11.35 -40.99 -20.52
N ARG A 259 10.31 -40.50 -21.22
CA ARG A 259 10.06 -40.85 -22.63
C ARG A 259 11.21 -40.46 -23.57
N LEU A 260 11.84 -39.30 -23.36
CA LEU A 260 12.99 -38.87 -24.17
C LEU A 260 14.25 -39.71 -23.89
N LEU A 261 14.40 -40.23 -22.67
CA LEU A 261 15.52 -41.06 -22.24
C LEU A 261 15.28 -42.58 -22.46
N GLY A 262 14.08 -42.97 -22.87
CA GLY A 262 13.71 -44.39 -23.06
C GLY A 262 13.57 -45.17 -21.76
N ILE A 263 13.23 -44.50 -20.65
CA ILE A 263 12.97 -45.06 -19.32
C ILE A 263 11.46 -45.06 -19.04
#